data_AF-A0A258Z0K3-F1
#
_entry.id   AF-A0A258Z0K3-F1
#
_cell.length_a   1.000
_cell.length_b   1.000
_cell.length_c   1.000
_cell.angle_alpha   90.00
_cell.angle_beta   90.00
_cell.angle_gamma   90.00
#
_symmetry.space_group_name_H-M   'P 1'
#
loop_
_entity.id
_entity.type
_entity.pdbx_description
1 polymer ?
#
loop_
_entity_poly.entity_id
_entity_poly.type
_entity_poly.pdbx_seq_one_letter_code
_entity_poly.pdbx_strand_id
1 'polypeptide(L)'
;MDLETFKRDIKTRYKSLSSSSLDPKLETIITSVNEEWSLQPTALSLAELKVLSNALLEEETAELQDSLEDLMAQKERIERQITRKRDDLQHLKYTLFNALEKHMGDDATQLEKLHQIKLQSIDLLDLLEEMIESAIITTLEKGSDIEETLHEIIKEITFETLNANVLNAVRIRRILSSILQSALNVAEATPNQANTILRGSMLGIRSALHKSIEKFRLYLLYVPEEVKALYREEYKLIEDELRQIHTLFEQIVHSLSKNNSPDMIEKLKSIGQDIRFDTEELSILSHETVELLRSKLSRLKQE
;
A
#
# COMPACT_ATOMS: atom_id res chain seq x y z
N MET A 1 -20.11 49.33 -11.91
CA MET A 1 -19.11 49.16 -10.84
C MET A 1 -17.88 48.51 -11.43
N ASP A 2 -16.67 48.98 -11.11
CA ASP A 2 -15.45 48.26 -11.49
C ASP A 2 -15.22 47.11 -10.51
N LEU A 3 -15.41 45.89 -11.00
CA LEU A 3 -15.34 44.68 -10.19
C LEU A 3 -13.92 44.36 -9.72
N GLU A 4 -12.89 44.79 -10.45
CA GLU A 4 -11.48 44.56 -10.07
C GLU A 4 -11.07 45.49 -8.91
N THR A 5 -11.46 46.76 -8.99
CA THR A 5 -11.27 47.71 -7.89
C THR A 5 -12.05 47.27 -6.65
N PHE A 6 -13.29 46.80 -6.82
CA PHE A 6 -14.10 46.24 -5.73
C PHE A 6 -13.44 45.02 -5.07
N LYS A 7 -12.95 44.04 -5.86
CA LYS A 7 -12.24 42.86 -5.36
C LYS A 7 -11.01 43.26 -4.53
N ARG A 8 -10.19 44.18 -5.04
CA ARG A 8 -8.96 44.64 -4.39
C ARG A 8 -9.24 45.31 -3.04
N ASP A 9 -10.26 46.15 -2.99
CA ASP A 9 -10.57 46.93 -1.79
C ASP A 9 -11.13 46.03 -0.67
N ILE A 10 -11.94 45.02 -1.01
CA ILE A 10 -12.38 43.97 -0.07
C ILE A 10 -11.19 43.23 0.52
N LYS A 11 -10.26 42.76 -0.32
CA LYS A 11 -9.06 42.04 0.13
C LYS A 11 -8.18 42.87 1.05
N THR A 12 -7.96 44.12 0.69
CA THR A 12 -7.12 45.04 1.46
C THR A 12 -7.70 45.27 2.85
N ARG A 13 -9.02 45.44 2.95
CA ARG A 13 -9.71 45.56 4.24
C ARG A 13 -9.66 44.27 5.04
N TYR A 14 -9.93 43.13 4.40
CA TYR A 14 -9.93 41.84 5.08
C TYR A 14 -8.60 41.56 5.78
N LYS A 15 -7.48 41.84 5.10
CA LYS A 15 -6.12 41.72 5.67
C LYS A 15 -5.83 42.68 6.83
N SER A 16 -6.51 43.83 6.86
CA SER A 16 -6.32 44.82 7.93
C SER A 16 -7.07 44.49 9.22
N LEU A 17 -8.00 43.51 9.17
CA LEU A 17 -8.80 43.11 10.32
C LEU A 17 -8.03 42.11 11.19
N SER A 18 -7.85 42.45 12.47
CA SER A 18 -7.10 41.64 13.43
C SER A 18 -7.96 40.64 14.23
N SER A 19 -9.27 40.54 13.98
CA SER A 19 -10.13 39.62 14.75
C SER A 19 -9.88 38.17 14.35
N SER A 20 -9.90 37.25 15.30
CA SER A 20 -9.75 35.81 15.03
C SER A 20 -11.07 35.12 14.63
N SER A 21 -12.21 35.76 14.84
CA SER A 21 -13.53 35.23 14.49
C SER A 21 -14.05 35.81 13.17
N LEU A 22 -14.69 34.94 12.39
CA LEU A 22 -15.22 35.22 11.06
C LEU A 22 -16.36 36.24 11.09
N ASP A 23 -17.33 36.06 11.98
CA ASP A 23 -18.55 36.88 12.06
C ASP A 23 -18.26 38.40 12.19
N PRO A 24 -17.41 38.89 13.11
CA PRO A 24 -17.11 40.32 13.18
C PRO A 24 -16.29 40.83 12.00
N LYS A 25 -15.47 39.98 11.35
CA LYS A 25 -14.80 40.38 10.09
C LYS A 25 -15.83 40.61 9.00
N LEU A 26 -16.78 39.67 8.85
CA LEU A 26 -17.84 39.76 7.86
C LEU A 26 -18.75 40.96 8.10
N GLU A 27 -19.15 41.23 9.34
CA GLU A 27 -19.95 42.42 9.68
C GLU A 27 -19.22 43.72 9.29
N THR A 28 -17.92 43.80 9.56
CA THR A 28 -17.10 44.98 9.22
C THR A 28 -16.96 45.14 7.70
N ILE A 29 -16.73 44.04 6.97
CA ILE A 29 -16.67 44.05 5.50
C ILE A 29 -18.02 44.47 4.92
N ILE A 30 -19.12 43.85 5.36
CA ILE A 30 -20.48 44.12 4.86
C ILE A 30 -20.87 45.57 5.11
N THR A 31 -20.50 46.13 6.26
CA THR A 31 -20.74 47.54 6.59
C THR A 31 -19.95 48.45 5.65
N SER A 32 -18.67 48.14 5.41
CA SER A 32 -17.83 48.93 4.48
C SER A 32 -18.31 48.84 3.02
N VAL A 33 -18.82 47.68 2.59
CA VAL A 33 -19.42 47.50 1.26
C VAL A 33 -20.67 48.37 1.10
N ASN A 34 -21.48 48.47 2.16
CA ASN A 34 -22.67 49.32 2.15
C ASN A 34 -22.34 50.82 2.19
N GLU A 35 -21.34 51.23 2.98
CA GLU A 35 -20.98 52.65 3.15
C GLU A 35 -20.19 53.21 1.96
N GLU A 36 -19.23 52.46 1.41
CA GLU A 36 -18.28 52.98 0.41
C GLU A 36 -18.73 52.72 -1.02
N TRP A 37 -19.43 51.61 -1.24
CA TRP A 37 -19.92 51.24 -2.56
C TRP A 37 -21.42 51.52 -2.71
N SER A 38 -22.09 51.99 -1.65
CA SER A 38 -23.54 52.22 -1.62
C SER A 38 -24.35 50.97 -1.99
N LEU A 39 -23.79 49.79 -1.75
CA LEU A 39 -24.40 48.51 -2.10
C LEU A 39 -25.19 47.97 -0.91
N GLN A 40 -26.50 47.83 -1.10
CA GLN A 40 -27.36 47.13 -0.15
C GLN A 40 -26.95 45.64 -0.11
N PRO A 41 -26.50 45.10 1.04
CA PRO A 41 -26.07 43.71 1.16
C PRO A 41 -27.15 42.69 0.75
N THR A 42 -28.42 43.08 0.88
CA THR A 42 -29.60 42.29 0.53
C THR A 42 -30.00 42.36 -0.95
N ALA A 43 -29.34 43.18 -1.77
CA ALA A 43 -29.67 43.42 -3.17
C ALA A 43 -28.47 43.35 -4.13
N LEU A 44 -27.38 42.67 -3.73
CA LEU A 44 -26.23 42.43 -4.59
C LEU A 44 -26.62 41.59 -5.81
N SER A 45 -26.16 41.98 -7.00
CA SER A 45 -26.29 41.14 -8.19
C SER A 45 -25.42 39.88 -8.08
N LEU A 46 -25.73 38.86 -8.88
CA LEU A 46 -24.97 37.60 -8.89
C LEU A 46 -23.47 37.81 -9.16
N ALA A 47 -23.12 38.75 -10.03
CA ALA A 47 -21.73 39.06 -10.35
C ALA A 47 -21.00 39.69 -9.16
N GLU A 48 -21.67 40.60 -8.45
CA GLU A 48 -21.11 41.30 -7.29
C GLU A 48 -20.97 40.36 -6.09
N LEU A 49 -21.98 39.51 -5.86
CA LEU A 49 -21.95 38.48 -4.83
C LEU A 49 -20.81 37.49 -5.07
N LYS A 50 -20.58 37.08 -6.33
CA LYS A 50 -19.48 36.19 -6.71
C LYS A 50 -18.11 36.81 -6.47
N VAL A 51 -17.95 38.10 -6.78
CA VAL A 51 -16.69 38.82 -6.53
C VAL A 51 -16.43 38.96 -5.03
N LEU A 52 -17.46 39.33 -4.26
CA LEU A 52 -17.38 39.45 -2.80
C LEU A 52 -17.06 38.10 -2.15
N SER A 53 -17.80 37.04 -2.50
CA SER A 53 -17.60 35.71 -1.94
C SER A 53 -16.21 35.17 -2.28
N ASN A 54 -15.75 35.32 -3.52
CA ASN A 54 -14.43 34.84 -3.91
C ASN A 54 -13.31 35.64 -3.24
N ALA A 55 -13.44 36.96 -3.12
CA ALA A 55 -12.45 37.77 -2.41
C ALA A 55 -12.32 37.35 -0.94
N LEU A 56 -13.45 37.11 -0.26
CA LEU A 56 -13.47 36.66 1.13
C LEU A 56 -12.93 35.24 1.29
N LEU A 57 -13.34 34.32 0.42
CA LEU A 57 -12.84 32.94 0.43
C LEU A 57 -11.34 32.88 0.18
N GLU A 58 -10.83 33.64 -0.80
CA GLU A 58 -9.39 33.69 -1.11
C GLU A 58 -8.59 34.14 0.11
N GLU A 59 -9.05 35.16 0.85
CA GLU A 59 -8.30 35.67 2.01
C GLU A 59 -8.46 34.82 3.26
N GLU A 60 -9.66 34.30 3.54
CA GLU A 60 -9.89 33.45 4.73
C GLU A 60 -9.22 32.08 4.59
N THR A 61 -9.05 31.57 3.37
CA THR A 61 -8.39 30.29 3.12
C THR A 61 -6.89 30.41 2.82
N ALA A 62 -6.36 31.61 2.62
CA ALA A 62 -4.96 31.84 2.22
C ALA A 62 -3.97 31.17 3.18
N GLU A 63 -4.08 31.45 4.50
CA GLU A 63 -3.15 30.87 5.49
C GLU A 63 -3.23 29.34 5.54
N LEU A 64 -4.43 28.78 5.34
CA LEU A 64 -4.64 27.34 5.31
C LEU A 64 -4.09 26.71 4.02
N GLN A 65 -4.19 27.40 2.89
CA GLN A 65 -3.61 26.99 1.61
C GLN A 65 -2.08 27.03 1.67
N ASP A 66 -1.49 28.10 2.17
CA ASP A 66 -0.05 28.24 2.36
C ASP A 66 0.48 27.14 3.30
N SER A 67 -0.20 26.91 4.42
CA SER A 67 0.13 25.83 5.36
C SER A 67 0.01 24.44 4.74
N LEU A 68 -1.01 24.20 3.90
CA LEU A 68 -1.15 22.94 3.16
C LEU A 68 -0.01 22.74 2.16
N GLU A 69 0.37 23.78 1.42
CA GLU A 69 1.47 23.73 0.46
C GLU A 69 2.81 23.46 1.17
N ASP A 70 3.05 24.11 2.31
CA ASP A 70 4.20 23.84 3.16
C ASP A 70 4.22 22.40 3.69
N LEU A 71 3.07 21.88 4.12
CA LEU A 71 2.95 20.49 4.56
C LEU A 71 3.17 19.50 3.42
N MET A 72 2.70 19.81 2.21
CA MET A 72 2.96 18.99 1.01
C MET A 72 4.45 18.99 0.66
N ALA A 73 5.12 20.14 0.69
CA ALA A 73 6.55 20.23 0.46
C ALA A 73 7.36 19.48 1.53
N GLN A 74 6.93 19.55 2.78
CA GLN A 74 7.53 18.77 3.88
C GLN A 74 7.33 17.26 3.67
N LYS A 75 6.13 16.82 3.29
CA LYS A 75 5.83 15.43 2.96
C LYS A 75 6.78 14.93 1.87
N GLU A 76 6.90 15.65 0.75
CA GLU A 76 7.77 15.26 -0.36
C GLU A 76 9.24 15.19 0.07
N ARG A 77 9.69 16.13 0.92
CA ARG A 77 11.05 16.10 1.46
C ARG A 77 11.29 14.89 2.36
N ILE A 78 10.33 14.52 3.20
CA ILE A 78 10.40 13.36 4.09
C ILE A 78 10.42 12.08 3.25
N GLU A 79 9.56 11.97 2.23
CA GLU A 79 9.52 10.81 1.32
C GLU A 79 10.88 10.61 0.64
N ARG A 80 11.48 11.68 0.09
CA ARG A 80 12.84 11.61 -0.48
C ARG A 80 13.90 11.19 0.54
N GLN A 81 13.78 11.60 1.80
CA GLN A 81 14.70 11.18 2.86
C GLN A 81 14.51 9.71 3.22
N ILE A 82 13.28 9.23 3.26
CA ILE A 82 12.94 7.82 3.48
C ILE A 82 13.56 6.96 2.37
N THR A 83 13.35 7.32 1.10
CA THR A 83 13.95 6.59 -0.04
C THR A 83 15.46 6.50 0.08
N ARG A 84 16.14 7.63 0.34
CA ARG A 84 17.61 7.63 0.53
C ARG A 84 18.06 6.75 1.70
N LYS A 85 17.31 6.77 2.81
CA LYS A 85 17.62 5.93 3.97
C LYS A 85 17.36 4.46 3.70
N ARG A 86 16.38 4.13 2.86
CA ARG A 86 16.12 2.78 2.36
C ARG A 86 17.31 2.27 1.54
N ASP A 87 17.80 3.09 0.61
CA ASP A 87 18.99 2.78 -0.19
C ASP A 87 20.24 2.59 0.67
N ASP A 88 20.48 3.53 1.59
CA ASP A 88 21.60 3.46 2.56
C ASP A 88 21.54 2.15 3.37
N LEU A 89 20.34 1.78 3.86
CA LEU A 89 20.11 0.56 4.63
C LEU A 89 20.42 -0.68 3.79
N GLN A 90 19.97 -0.69 2.54
CA GLN A 90 20.18 -1.81 1.63
C GLN A 90 21.66 -1.99 1.29
N HIS A 91 22.36 -0.90 0.98
CA HIS A 91 23.81 -0.91 0.78
C HIS A 91 24.56 -1.40 2.01
N LEU A 92 24.14 -0.99 3.21
CA LEU A 92 24.74 -1.44 4.46
C LEU A 92 24.53 -2.94 4.68
N LYS A 93 23.32 -3.46 4.43
CA LYS A 93 23.02 -4.90 4.49
C LYS A 93 23.95 -5.69 3.56
N TYR A 94 24.07 -5.30 2.29
CA TYR A 94 24.99 -5.95 1.34
C TYR A 94 26.44 -5.91 1.81
N THR A 95 26.89 -4.75 2.28
CA THR A 95 28.27 -4.57 2.75
C THR A 95 28.58 -5.46 3.94
N LEU A 96 27.63 -5.57 4.88
CA LEU A 96 27.74 -6.46 6.04
C LEU A 96 27.85 -7.92 5.62
N PHE A 97 26.98 -8.40 4.71
CA PHE A 97 27.05 -9.78 4.24
C PHE A 97 28.34 -10.09 3.50
N ASN A 98 28.83 -9.19 2.65
CA ASN A 98 30.11 -9.37 1.96
C ASN A 98 31.29 -9.43 2.96
N ALA A 99 31.23 -8.65 4.04
CA ALA A 99 32.23 -8.70 5.10
C ALA A 99 32.16 -10.01 5.91
N LEU A 100 30.95 -10.52 6.18
CA LEU A 100 30.74 -11.81 6.84
C LEU A 100 31.24 -12.98 5.96
N GLU A 101 30.91 -12.99 4.67
CA GLU A 101 31.40 -13.99 3.70
C GLU A 101 32.93 -14.04 3.70
N LYS A 102 33.58 -12.87 3.67
CA LYS A 102 35.05 -12.77 3.73
C LYS A 102 35.65 -13.31 5.02
N HIS A 103 34.96 -13.17 6.15
CA HIS A 103 35.42 -13.69 7.45
C HIS A 103 35.16 -15.19 7.64
N MET A 104 34.17 -15.76 6.95
CA MET A 104 33.81 -17.18 7.05
C MET A 104 34.72 -18.11 6.23
N GLY A 105 35.51 -17.56 5.29
CA GLY A 105 36.43 -18.37 4.46
C GLY A 105 35.67 -19.33 3.53
N ASP A 106 36.24 -20.51 3.25
CA ASP A 106 35.69 -21.50 2.30
C ASP A 106 34.78 -22.57 2.96
N ASP A 107 34.24 -22.33 4.16
CA ASP A 107 33.29 -23.27 4.77
C ASP A 107 31.94 -23.22 4.03
N ALA A 108 31.78 -24.12 3.06
CA ALA A 108 30.62 -24.22 2.18
C ALA A 108 29.29 -24.33 2.96
N THR A 109 29.28 -25.00 4.12
CA THR A 109 28.05 -25.18 4.91
C THR A 109 27.63 -23.92 5.66
N GLN A 110 28.60 -23.13 6.11
CA GLN A 110 28.34 -21.83 6.76
C GLN A 110 28.01 -20.74 5.74
N LEU A 111 28.67 -20.76 4.58
CA LEU A 111 28.36 -19.88 3.46
C LEU A 111 26.95 -20.10 2.91
N GLU A 112 26.50 -21.35 2.78
CA GLU A 112 25.14 -21.65 2.34
C GLU A 112 24.08 -21.09 3.31
N LYS A 113 24.29 -21.25 4.62
CA LYS A 113 23.44 -20.64 5.65
C LYS A 113 23.49 -19.12 5.62
N LEU A 114 24.66 -18.53 5.42
CA LEU A 114 24.82 -17.08 5.33
C LEU A 114 24.13 -16.51 4.09
N HIS A 115 24.25 -17.18 2.94
CA HIS A 115 23.55 -16.82 1.71
C HIS A 115 22.03 -16.95 1.88
N GLN A 116 21.56 -17.97 2.59
CA GLN A 116 20.15 -18.11 2.94
C GLN A 116 19.68 -16.95 3.82
N ILE A 117 20.44 -16.57 4.85
CA ILE A 117 20.14 -15.41 5.71
C ILE A 117 20.20 -14.10 4.90
N LYS A 118 21.16 -13.95 3.98
CA LYS A 118 21.33 -12.82 3.07
C LYS A 118 20.10 -12.65 2.17
N LEU A 119 19.63 -13.73 1.55
CA LEU A 119 18.40 -13.76 0.75
C LEU A 119 17.13 -13.48 1.56
N GLN A 120 17.13 -13.82 2.86
CA GLN A 120 16.01 -13.51 3.77
C GLN A 120 16.01 -12.05 4.28
N SER A 121 17.15 -11.37 4.25
CA SER A 121 17.37 -10.07 4.90
C SER A 121 17.57 -8.90 3.93
N ILE A 122 18.02 -9.18 2.70
CA ILE A 122 17.86 -8.31 1.55
C ILE A 122 16.36 -8.21 1.29
N ASP A 123 15.79 -7.05 1.57
CA ASP A 123 14.35 -6.85 1.45
C ASP A 123 14.00 -6.76 -0.04
N LEU A 124 13.64 -7.90 -0.64
CA LEU A 124 12.85 -7.91 -1.89
C LEU A 124 11.57 -7.08 -1.72
N LEU A 125 11.11 -6.96 -0.47
CA LEU A 125 10.00 -6.14 -0.03
C LEU A 125 10.22 -4.63 -0.22
N ASP A 126 11.49 -4.19 -0.27
CA ASP A 126 11.81 -2.78 -0.42
C ASP A 126 11.70 -2.29 -1.86
N LEU A 127 11.99 -3.17 -2.81
CA LEU A 127 11.79 -2.95 -4.24
C LEU A 127 10.40 -3.43 -4.71
N LEU A 128 9.65 -4.12 -3.86
CA LEU A 128 8.35 -4.70 -4.21
C LEU A 128 7.36 -3.62 -4.62
N GLU A 129 7.27 -2.54 -3.85
CA GLU A 129 6.33 -1.44 -4.13
C GLU A 129 6.61 -0.81 -5.50
N GLU A 130 7.88 -0.45 -5.75
CA GLU A 130 8.34 0.14 -7.02
C GLU A 130 8.15 -0.82 -8.20
N MET A 131 8.41 -2.11 -8.00
CA MET A 131 8.26 -3.14 -9.03
C MET A 131 6.79 -3.35 -9.41
N ILE A 132 5.91 -3.37 -8.42
CA ILE A 132 4.47 -3.53 -8.62
C ILE A 132 3.90 -2.29 -9.31
N GLU A 133 4.25 -1.10 -8.85
CA GLU A 133 3.84 0.17 -9.48
C GLU A 133 4.31 0.23 -10.94
N SER A 134 5.60 -0.04 -11.18
CA SER A 134 6.17 -0.04 -12.54
C SER A 134 5.51 -1.07 -13.44
N ALA A 135 5.24 -2.27 -12.93
CA ALA A 135 4.53 -3.32 -13.66
C ALA A 135 3.11 -2.90 -14.03
N ILE A 136 2.39 -2.27 -13.10
CA ILE A 136 1.03 -1.79 -13.36
C ILE A 136 1.04 -0.69 -14.41
N ILE A 137 1.86 0.35 -14.25
CA ILE A 137 1.98 1.46 -15.19
C ILE A 137 2.33 0.96 -16.59
N THR A 138 3.36 0.10 -16.71
CA THR A 138 3.78 -0.47 -17.99
C THR A 138 2.65 -1.27 -18.66
N THR A 139 1.84 -1.98 -17.87
CA THR A 139 0.72 -2.76 -18.38
C THR A 139 -0.41 -1.86 -18.88
N LEU A 140 -0.70 -0.77 -18.15
CA LEU A 140 -1.68 0.24 -18.56
C LEU A 140 -1.24 0.95 -19.85
N GLU A 141 0.04 1.27 -20.01
CA GLU A 141 0.60 1.91 -21.21
C GLU A 141 0.46 1.03 -22.46
N LYS A 142 0.56 -0.30 -22.31
CA LYS A 142 0.42 -1.25 -23.42
C LYS A 142 -1.04 -1.46 -23.85
N GLY A 143 -2.01 -1.24 -22.95
CA GLY A 143 -3.43 -1.06 -23.27
C GLY A 143 -4.24 -2.29 -23.69
N SER A 144 -3.62 -3.46 -23.93
CA SER A 144 -4.31 -4.71 -24.28
C SER A 144 -4.27 -5.71 -23.12
N ASP A 145 -5.40 -6.38 -22.85
CA ASP A 145 -5.50 -7.48 -21.88
C ASP A 145 -4.93 -7.12 -20.49
N ILE A 146 -5.24 -5.91 -20.03
CA ILE A 146 -4.67 -5.31 -18.80
C ILE A 146 -4.90 -6.24 -17.60
N GLU A 147 -6.13 -6.72 -17.38
CA GLU A 147 -6.44 -7.55 -16.21
C GLU A 147 -5.66 -8.86 -16.18
N GLU A 148 -5.60 -9.57 -17.30
CA GLU A 148 -4.91 -10.86 -17.42
C GLU A 148 -3.39 -10.67 -17.34
N THR A 149 -2.86 -9.63 -17.98
CA THR A 149 -1.43 -9.30 -17.90
C THR A 149 -1.03 -8.94 -16.47
N LEU A 150 -1.85 -8.15 -15.77
CA LEU A 150 -1.64 -7.85 -14.36
C LEU A 150 -1.74 -9.11 -13.49
N HIS A 151 -2.75 -9.96 -13.72
CA HIS A 151 -2.87 -11.24 -13.03
C HIS A 151 -1.56 -12.04 -13.13
N GLU A 152 -1.06 -12.26 -14.34
CA GLU A 152 0.15 -13.05 -14.56
C GLU A 152 1.41 -12.41 -13.96
N ILE A 153 1.63 -11.11 -14.15
CA ILE A 153 2.83 -10.43 -13.64
C ILE A 153 2.79 -10.36 -12.11
N ILE A 154 1.67 -9.95 -11.51
CA ILE A 154 1.52 -9.88 -10.05
C ILE A 154 1.65 -11.28 -9.45
N LYS A 155 1.12 -12.32 -10.10
CA LYS A 155 1.30 -13.71 -9.66
C LYS A 155 2.77 -14.09 -9.58
N GLU A 156 3.56 -13.85 -10.63
CA GLU A 156 4.97 -14.23 -10.64
C GLU A 156 5.79 -13.41 -9.62
N ILE A 157 5.58 -12.09 -9.54
CA ILE A 157 6.24 -11.25 -8.53
C ILE A 157 5.89 -11.74 -7.12
N THR A 158 4.60 -11.98 -6.85
CA THR A 158 4.15 -12.46 -5.54
C THR A 158 4.76 -13.82 -5.21
N PHE A 159 4.75 -14.77 -6.16
CA PHE A 159 5.26 -16.12 -5.96
C PHE A 159 6.76 -16.14 -5.67
N GLU A 160 7.55 -15.39 -6.44
CA GLU A 160 8.99 -15.26 -6.22
C GLU A 160 9.30 -14.57 -4.88
N THR A 161 8.52 -13.55 -4.52
CA THR A 161 8.69 -12.85 -3.23
C THR A 161 8.35 -13.73 -2.03
N LEU A 162 7.35 -14.63 -2.17
CA LEU A 162 6.94 -15.58 -1.15
C LEU A 162 7.91 -16.76 -1.01
N ASN A 163 8.58 -17.18 -2.10
CA ASN A 163 9.39 -18.40 -2.16
C ASN A 163 10.74 -18.35 -1.42
N ALA A 164 11.10 -17.23 -0.80
CA ALA A 164 12.39 -17.05 -0.12
C ALA A 164 12.47 -17.72 1.28
N ASN A 165 12.05 -18.99 1.35
CA ASN A 165 12.06 -19.95 2.46
C ASN A 165 11.23 -19.59 3.71
N VAL A 166 10.32 -20.52 4.04
CA VAL A 166 9.35 -20.61 5.14
C VAL A 166 8.11 -19.71 5.00
N LEU A 167 6.95 -20.36 4.85
CA LEU A 167 5.62 -19.73 4.93
C LEU A 167 5.42 -19.17 6.34
N ASN A 168 5.41 -17.85 6.47
CA ASN A 168 5.21 -17.12 7.71
C ASN A 168 4.11 -16.08 7.48
N ALA A 169 3.00 -16.09 8.23
CA ALA A 169 1.85 -15.23 7.92
C ALA A 169 2.13 -13.76 8.22
N VAL A 170 3.07 -13.42 9.11
CA VAL A 170 3.50 -12.02 9.26
C VAL A 170 4.19 -11.54 7.98
N ARG A 171 5.09 -12.35 7.43
CA ARG A 171 5.78 -12.05 6.17
C ARG A 171 4.82 -12.04 4.98
N ILE A 172 3.95 -13.04 4.86
CA ILE A 172 2.93 -13.11 3.82
C ILE A 172 2.03 -11.89 3.89
N ARG A 173 1.47 -11.56 5.08
CA ARG A 173 0.66 -10.34 5.25
C ARG A 173 1.39 -9.10 4.80
N ARG A 174 2.66 -8.93 5.20
CA ARG A 174 3.47 -7.77 4.82
C ARG A 174 3.66 -7.65 3.30
N ILE A 175 3.99 -8.76 2.63
CA ILE A 175 4.15 -8.81 1.16
C ILE A 175 2.83 -8.44 0.49
N LEU A 176 1.74 -9.12 0.83
CA LEU A 176 0.46 -8.92 0.17
C LEU A 176 -0.12 -7.53 0.44
N SER A 177 0.02 -7.01 1.65
CA SER A 177 -0.34 -5.62 1.99
C SER A 177 0.42 -4.61 1.14
N SER A 178 1.72 -4.82 0.94
CA SER A 178 2.57 -3.93 0.12
C SER A 178 2.15 -3.94 -1.35
N ILE A 179 1.87 -5.12 -1.91
CA ILE A 179 1.36 -5.28 -3.28
C ILE A 179 0.00 -4.58 -3.44
N LEU A 180 -0.95 -4.87 -2.55
CA LEU A 180 -2.29 -4.29 -2.62
C LEU A 180 -2.28 -2.78 -2.38
N GLN A 181 -1.43 -2.27 -1.48
CA GLN A 181 -1.27 -0.84 -1.27
C GLN A 181 -0.74 -0.15 -2.53
N SER A 182 0.24 -0.74 -3.20
CA SER A 182 0.78 -0.21 -4.46
C SER A 182 -0.28 -0.22 -5.55
N ALA A 183 -1.05 -1.30 -5.68
CA ALA A 183 -2.17 -1.38 -6.61
C ALA A 183 -3.27 -0.34 -6.30
N LEU A 184 -3.58 -0.11 -5.03
CA LEU A 184 -4.54 0.92 -4.59
C LEU A 184 -4.07 2.32 -4.96
N ASN A 185 -2.79 2.64 -4.72
CA ASN A 185 -2.22 3.94 -5.08
C ASN A 185 -2.37 4.23 -6.58
N VAL A 186 -2.04 3.25 -7.43
CA VAL A 186 -2.16 3.40 -8.89
C VAL A 186 -3.63 3.44 -9.34
N ALA A 187 -4.49 2.62 -8.73
CA ALA A 187 -5.94 2.62 -8.99
C ALA A 187 -6.59 3.96 -8.62
N GLU A 188 -6.18 4.57 -7.52
CA GLU A 188 -6.66 5.88 -7.08
C GLU A 188 -6.19 6.99 -8.03
N ALA A 189 -4.96 6.91 -8.53
CA ALA A 189 -4.46 7.81 -9.57
C ALA A 189 -5.12 7.62 -10.94
N THR A 190 -5.71 6.44 -11.21
CA THR A 190 -6.35 6.09 -12.48
C THR A 190 -7.76 5.50 -12.31
N PRO A 191 -8.75 6.28 -11.83
CA PRO A 191 -10.06 5.75 -11.40
C PRO A 191 -10.82 4.94 -12.46
N ASN A 192 -10.63 5.28 -13.75
CA ASN A 192 -11.26 4.59 -14.88
C ASN A 192 -10.77 3.14 -15.04
N GLN A 193 -9.58 2.82 -14.55
CA GLN A 193 -8.95 1.50 -14.61
C GLN A 193 -8.88 0.82 -13.23
N ALA A 194 -9.38 1.48 -12.17
CA ALA A 194 -9.27 1.02 -10.79
C ALA A 194 -9.78 -0.42 -10.60
N ASN A 195 -10.95 -0.75 -11.14
CA ASN A 195 -11.51 -2.11 -11.02
C ASN A 195 -10.60 -3.15 -11.69
N THR A 196 -10.10 -2.85 -12.89
CA THR A 196 -9.22 -3.74 -13.66
C THR A 196 -7.89 -3.96 -12.95
N ILE A 197 -7.29 -2.90 -12.40
CA ILE A 197 -6.03 -2.95 -11.64
C ILE A 197 -6.20 -3.81 -10.38
N LEU A 198 -7.21 -3.50 -9.57
CA LEU A 198 -7.44 -4.17 -8.30
C LEU A 198 -7.83 -5.64 -8.52
N ARG A 199 -8.66 -5.95 -9.53
CA ARG A 199 -9.06 -7.31 -9.88
C ARG A 199 -7.88 -8.15 -10.35
N GLY A 200 -7.10 -7.66 -11.32
CA GLY A 200 -5.90 -8.34 -11.80
C GLY A 200 -4.89 -8.60 -10.68
N SER A 201 -4.66 -7.59 -9.82
CA SER A 201 -3.74 -7.71 -8.68
C SER A 201 -4.21 -8.75 -7.65
N MET A 202 -5.50 -8.77 -7.32
CA MET A 202 -6.07 -9.75 -6.39
C MET A 202 -5.99 -11.18 -6.94
N LEU A 203 -6.30 -11.37 -8.22
CA LEU A 203 -6.18 -12.67 -8.88
C LEU A 203 -4.72 -13.16 -8.90
N GLY A 204 -3.77 -12.25 -9.18
CA GLY A 204 -2.33 -12.51 -9.10
C GLY A 204 -1.87 -13.01 -7.75
N ILE A 205 -2.18 -12.25 -6.70
CA ILE A 205 -1.86 -12.61 -5.32
C ILE A 205 -2.43 -13.99 -4.97
N ARG A 206 -3.70 -14.23 -5.30
CA ARG A 206 -4.38 -15.49 -5.02
C ARG A 206 -3.70 -16.68 -5.69
N SER A 207 -3.45 -16.58 -7.00
CA SER A 207 -2.78 -17.65 -7.75
C SER A 207 -1.37 -17.92 -7.23
N ALA A 208 -0.65 -16.89 -6.79
CA ALA A 208 0.67 -17.03 -6.20
C ALA A 208 0.64 -17.74 -4.85
N LEU A 209 -0.33 -17.42 -3.98
CA LEU A 209 -0.52 -18.11 -2.72
C LEU A 209 -0.84 -19.59 -2.94
N HIS A 210 -1.76 -19.90 -3.87
CA HIS A 210 -2.09 -21.28 -4.22
C HIS A 210 -0.83 -22.04 -4.69
N LYS A 211 -0.10 -21.51 -5.68
CA LYS A 211 1.16 -22.10 -6.17
C LYS A 211 2.18 -22.30 -5.05
N SER A 212 2.30 -21.35 -4.12
CA SER A 212 3.25 -21.42 -3.01
C SER A 212 2.92 -22.53 -2.02
N ILE A 213 1.64 -22.68 -1.67
CA ILE A 213 1.19 -23.76 -0.78
C ILE A 213 1.32 -25.11 -1.49
N GLU A 214 0.97 -25.20 -2.77
CA GLU A 214 1.11 -26.44 -3.54
C GLU A 214 2.58 -26.88 -3.64
N LYS A 215 3.49 -25.95 -3.95
CA LYS A 215 4.93 -26.21 -3.96
C LYS A 215 5.41 -26.71 -2.60
N PHE A 216 4.94 -26.11 -1.51
CA PHE A 216 5.26 -26.57 -0.15
C PHE A 216 4.70 -27.97 0.13
N ARG A 217 3.47 -28.27 -0.29
CA ARG A 217 2.86 -29.60 -0.19
C ARG A 217 3.70 -30.65 -0.93
N LEU A 218 4.15 -30.35 -2.16
CA LEU A 218 5.04 -31.23 -2.92
C LEU A 218 6.37 -31.44 -2.19
N TYR A 219 6.96 -30.38 -1.64
CA TYR A 219 8.18 -30.50 -0.83
C TYR A 219 7.99 -31.48 0.35
N LEU A 220 6.87 -31.40 1.08
CA LEU A 220 6.57 -32.34 2.17
C LEU A 220 6.42 -33.80 1.72
N LEU A 221 5.89 -34.03 0.52
CA LEU A 221 5.73 -35.36 -0.06
C LEU A 221 7.07 -36.02 -0.38
N TYR A 222 8.01 -35.25 -0.93
CA TYR A 222 9.24 -35.80 -1.54
C TYR A 222 10.52 -35.60 -0.73
N VAL A 223 10.55 -34.74 0.29
CA VAL A 223 11.77 -34.56 1.09
C VAL A 223 12.10 -35.84 1.89
N PRO A 224 13.38 -36.24 2.03
CA PRO A 224 13.77 -37.43 2.81
C PRO A 224 13.45 -37.29 4.31
N GLU A 225 13.16 -38.41 5.00
CA GLU A 225 12.75 -38.39 6.41
C GLU A 225 13.86 -37.91 7.36
N GLU A 226 15.12 -38.15 7.01
CA GLU A 226 16.31 -37.72 7.79
C GLU A 226 16.41 -36.20 7.85
N VAL A 227 16.03 -35.51 6.78
CA VAL A 227 16.00 -34.05 6.69
C VAL A 227 14.80 -33.50 7.46
N LYS A 228 13.67 -34.23 7.52
CA LYS A 228 12.45 -33.79 8.22
C LYS A 228 12.61 -33.75 9.74
N ALA A 229 13.38 -34.68 10.31
CA ALA A 229 13.59 -34.73 11.76
C ALA A 229 14.27 -33.45 12.31
N LEU A 230 15.09 -32.78 11.49
CA LEU A 230 15.82 -31.56 11.84
C LEU A 230 14.91 -30.32 11.96
N TYR A 231 13.72 -30.33 11.36
CA TYR A 231 12.83 -29.15 11.26
C TYR A 231 11.52 -29.29 12.06
N ARG A 232 11.47 -30.18 13.06
CA ARG A 232 10.26 -30.53 13.82
C ARG A 232 9.56 -29.31 14.46
N GLU A 233 10.31 -28.35 14.98
CA GLU A 233 9.77 -27.12 15.58
C GLU A 233 9.24 -26.14 14.51
N GLU A 234 9.95 -26.02 13.39
CA GLU A 234 9.53 -25.19 12.25
C GLU A 234 8.22 -25.68 11.63
N TYR A 235 7.97 -26.99 11.64
CA TYR A 235 6.71 -27.54 11.14
C TYR A 235 5.50 -27.16 11.98
N LYS A 236 5.64 -27.04 13.31
CA LYS A 236 4.54 -26.56 14.15
C LYS A 236 4.22 -25.10 13.83
N LEU A 237 5.24 -24.29 13.61
CA LEU A 237 5.07 -22.91 13.17
C LEU A 237 4.36 -22.85 11.81
N ILE A 238 4.80 -23.64 10.82
CA ILE A 238 4.15 -23.67 9.50
C ILE A 238 2.70 -24.17 9.58
N GLU A 239 2.38 -25.12 10.48
CA GLU A 239 1.00 -25.55 10.72
C GLU A 239 0.11 -24.37 11.15
N ASP A 240 0.56 -23.60 12.16
CA ASP A 240 -0.18 -22.46 12.68
C ASP A 240 -0.36 -21.37 11.61
N GLU A 241 0.66 -21.15 10.78
CA GLU A 241 0.64 -20.16 9.70
C GLU A 241 -0.33 -20.55 8.57
N LEU A 242 -0.32 -21.83 8.16
CA LEU A 242 -1.28 -22.36 7.19
C LEU A 242 -2.72 -22.30 7.70
N ARG A 243 -2.93 -22.60 9.00
CA ARG A 243 -4.27 -22.49 9.63
C ARG A 243 -4.84 -21.09 9.54
N GLN A 244 -4.01 -20.04 9.61
CA GLN A 244 -4.48 -18.65 9.59
C GLN A 244 -4.70 -18.09 8.18
N ILE A 245 -4.24 -18.79 7.13
CA ILE A 245 -4.20 -18.26 5.77
C ILE A 245 -5.59 -17.89 5.20
N HIS A 246 -6.66 -18.57 5.65
CA HIS A 246 -8.03 -18.30 5.22
C HIS A 246 -8.55 -16.92 5.68
N THR A 247 -8.05 -16.39 6.81
CA THR A 247 -8.43 -15.06 7.33
C THR A 247 -7.53 -13.93 6.81
N LEU A 248 -6.49 -14.28 6.06
CA LEU A 248 -5.39 -13.37 5.72
C LEU A 248 -5.86 -12.19 4.85
N PHE A 249 -6.72 -12.44 3.87
CA PHE A 249 -7.28 -11.38 3.02
C PHE A 249 -8.15 -10.39 3.80
N GLU A 250 -9.00 -10.89 4.70
CA GLU A 250 -9.88 -10.03 5.52
C GLU A 250 -9.05 -9.12 6.43
N GLN A 251 -7.98 -9.67 7.02
CA GLN A 251 -7.04 -8.93 7.86
C GLN A 251 -6.27 -7.86 7.05
N ILE A 252 -5.82 -8.19 5.84
CA ILE A 252 -5.13 -7.23 4.97
C ILE A 252 -6.06 -6.09 4.57
N VAL A 253 -7.27 -6.39 4.09
CA VAL A 253 -8.27 -5.37 3.72
C VAL A 253 -8.61 -4.48 4.91
N HIS A 254 -8.76 -5.04 6.11
CA HIS A 254 -8.96 -4.27 7.34
C HIS A 254 -7.76 -3.38 7.68
N SER A 255 -6.52 -3.84 7.45
CA SER A 255 -5.33 -3.03 7.69
C SER A 255 -5.24 -1.84 6.72
N LEU A 256 -5.58 -2.07 5.45
CA LEU A 256 -5.53 -1.06 4.38
C LEU A 256 -6.63 0.00 4.55
N SER A 257 -7.76 -0.32 5.18
CA SER A 257 -8.88 0.63 5.32
C SER A 257 -8.57 1.86 6.17
N LYS A 258 -7.45 1.88 6.90
CA LYS A 258 -7.04 3.01 7.73
C LYS A 258 -6.40 4.15 6.94
N ASN A 259 -5.79 3.84 5.79
CA ASN A 259 -4.92 4.76 5.06
C ASN A 259 -5.36 4.99 3.61
N ASN A 260 -6.48 4.42 3.17
CA ASN A 260 -6.97 4.50 1.80
C ASN A 260 -8.40 5.06 1.78
N SER A 261 -8.80 5.65 0.65
CA SER A 261 -10.14 6.23 0.51
C SER A 261 -11.25 5.18 0.66
N PRO A 262 -12.40 5.54 1.27
CA PRO A 262 -13.51 4.61 1.46
C PRO A 262 -14.01 3.97 0.16
N ASP A 263 -14.04 4.73 -0.94
CA ASP A 263 -14.44 4.25 -2.27
C ASP A 263 -13.51 3.14 -2.79
N MET A 264 -12.19 3.32 -2.70
CA MET A 264 -11.22 2.31 -3.14
C MET A 264 -11.29 1.04 -2.29
N ILE A 265 -11.52 1.19 -0.98
CA ILE A 265 -11.70 0.05 -0.07
C ILE A 265 -13.02 -0.68 -0.34
N GLU A 266 -14.08 0.03 -0.69
CA GLU A 266 -15.36 -0.57 -1.07
C GLU A 266 -15.22 -1.35 -2.39
N LYS A 267 -14.53 -0.79 -3.39
CA LYS A 267 -14.19 -1.50 -4.63
C LYS A 267 -13.38 -2.76 -4.35
N LEU A 268 -12.32 -2.67 -3.55
CA LEU A 268 -11.49 -3.82 -3.18
C LEU A 268 -12.31 -4.90 -2.46
N LYS A 269 -13.23 -4.52 -1.56
CA LYS A 269 -14.14 -5.46 -0.89
C LYS A 269 -15.12 -6.12 -1.85
N SER A 270 -15.72 -5.36 -2.76
CA SER A 270 -16.63 -5.88 -3.80
C SER A 270 -15.92 -6.88 -4.68
N ILE A 271 -14.75 -6.52 -5.19
CA ILE A 271 -13.90 -7.40 -6.01
C ILE A 271 -13.52 -8.65 -5.20
N GLY A 272 -13.16 -8.49 -3.93
CA GLY A 272 -12.88 -9.63 -3.05
C GLY A 272 -14.08 -10.56 -2.87
N GLN A 273 -15.30 -10.03 -2.79
CA GLN A 273 -16.53 -10.82 -2.75
C GLN A 273 -16.84 -11.51 -4.07
N ASP A 274 -16.59 -10.86 -5.21
CA ASP A 274 -16.78 -11.47 -6.53
C ASP A 274 -15.77 -12.60 -6.78
N ILE A 275 -14.55 -12.45 -6.24
CA ILE A 275 -13.47 -13.44 -6.28
C ILE A 275 -13.67 -14.57 -5.24
N ARG A 276 -14.64 -14.46 -4.30
CA ARG A 276 -14.86 -15.42 -3.17
C ARG A 276 -15.11 -16.86 -3.59
N PHE A 277 -15.42 -17.14 -4.85
CA PHE A 277 -15.60 -18.51 -5.32
C PHE A 277 -14.31 -19.37 -5.28
N ASP A 278 -13.13 -18.79 -5.01
CA ASP A 278 -11.85 -19.52 -4.92
C ASP A 278 -11.13 -19.40 -3.55
N THR A 279 -11.75 -18.80 -2.52
CA THR A 279 -11.18 -18.82 -1.14
C THR A 279 -11.35 -20.16 -0.44
N GLU A 280 -12.31 -20.97 -0.88
CA GLU A 280 -12.54 -22.31 -0.37
C GLU A 280 -11.42 -23.27 -0.81
N GLU A 281 -10.95 -23.15 -2.05
CA GLU A 281 -9.85 -23.95 -2.59
C GLU A 281 -8.53 -23.70 -1.84
N LEU A 282 -8.19 -22.43 -1.57
CA LEU A 282 -7.00 -22.09 -0.77
C LEU A 282 -7.11 -22.65 0.66
N SER A 283 -8.32 -22.61 1.24
CA SER A 283 -8.61 -23.15 2.57
C SER A 283 -8.47 -24.68 2.59
N ILE A 284 -9.04 -25.36 1.60
CA ILE A 284 -8.94 -26.81 1.42
C ILE A 284 -7.48 -27.21 1.23
N LEU A 285 -6.76 -26.58 0.30
CA LEU A 285 -5.36 -26.89 0.03
C LEU A 285 -4.48 -26.68 1.28
N SER A 286 -4.73 -25.59 2.02
CA SER A 286 -4.05 -25.34 3.29
C SER A 286 -4.34 -26.44 4.32
N HIS A 287 -5.61 -26.82 4.46
CA HIS A 287 -6.04 -27.88 5.39
C HIS A 287 -5.42 -29.25 5.03
N GLU A 288 -5.47 -29.64 3.76
CA GLU A 288 -4.84 -30.88 3.28
C GLU A 288 -3.33 -30.87 3.54
N THR A 289 -2.68 -29.73 3.33
CA THR A 289 -1.24 -29.57 3.57
C THR A 289 -0.90 -29.70 5.06
N VAL A 290 -1.75 -29.16 5.94
CA VAL A 290 -1.64 -29.32 7.40
C VAL A 290 -1.82 -30.78 7.82
N GLU A 291 -2.80 -31.49 7.28
CA GLU A 291 -3.03 -32.90 7.61
C GLU A 291 -1.91 -33.80 7.09
N LEU A 292 -1.39 -33.51 5.89
CA LEU A 292 -0.19 -34.15 5.38
C LEU A 292 1.00 -33.94 6.33
N LEU A 293 1.22 -32.69 6.76
CA LEU A 293 2.30 -32.34 7.68
C LEU A 293 2.19 -33.12 9.00
N ARG A 294 0.99 -33.18 9.59
CA ARG A 294 0.71 -33.94 10.81
C ARG A 294 0.98 -35.43 10.65
N SER A 295 0.54 -36.02 9.53
CA SER A 295 0.75 -37.43 9.23
C SER A 295 2.25 -37.79 9.13
N LYS A 296 3.08 -36.86 8.66
CA LYS A 296 4.54 -37.03 8.59
C LYS A 296 5.18 -36.87 9.96
N LEU A 297 4.79 -35.84 10.71
CA LEU A 297 5.26 -35.60 12.08
C LEU A 297 4.95 -36.75 13.04
N SER A 298 3.79 -37.40 12.91
CA SER A 298 3.41 -38.51 13.78
C SER A 298 4.24 -39.77 13.51
N ARG A 299 4.60 -40.05 12.26
CA ARG A 299 5.52 -41.14 11.89
C ARG A 299 6.90 -40.94 12.50
N LEU A 300 7.43 -39.71 12.46
CA LEU A 300 8.72 -39.35 13.09
C LEU A 300 8.73 -39.43 14.63
N LYS A 301 7.57 -39.56 15.29
CA LYS A 301 7.49 -39.77 16.74
C LYS A 301 7.46 -41.25 17.15
N GLN A 302 7.27 -42.15 16.20
CA GLN A 302 7.14 -43.60 16.44
C GLN A 302 8.45 -44.38 16.19
N GLU A 303 9.46 -43.72 15.61
CA GLU A 303 10.85 -44.17 15.52
C GLU A 303 11.71 -43.51 16.61
#